data_AF-A0A1I4QVS2-F1
#
_entry.id   AF-A0A1I4QVS2-F1
#
_cell.length_a   1.000
_cell.length_b   1.000
_cell.length_c   1.000
_cell.angle_alpha   90.00
_cell.angle_beta   90.00
_cell.angle_gamma   90.00
#
_symmetry.space_group_name_H-M   'P 1'
#
loop_
_entity.id
_entity.type
_entity.pdbx_description
1 polymer ?
#
loop_
_entity_poly.entity_id
_entity_poly.type
_entity_poly.pdbx_seq_one_letter_code
_entity_poly.pdbx_strand_id
1 'polypeptide(L)'
;MVSESPGHDDPGAVMRPFKKRDEMWFACRALLQPDPDTGVGRLRLRTDHNAAIQLTTPKLGYNSGGHTVIGSKKAMSARGMKSPDHAEAVLLAVYELEPIIRRGGGLLV
;
A
#
# COMPACT_ATOMS: atom_id res chain seq x y z
N MET A 1 21.94 -23.66 17.98
CA MET A 1 21.28 -22.37 17.67
C MET A 1 21.43 -22.16 16.18
N VAL A 2 20.36 -22.26 15.41
CA VAL A 2 20.38 -22.01 13.96
C VAL A 2 20.33 -20.51 13.76
N SER A 3 21.37 -19.94 13.14
CA SER A 3 21.51 -18.52 12.82
C SER A 3 21.12 -18.28 11.37
N GLU A 4 19.91 -18.68 11.02
CA GLU A 4 19.31 -18.33 9.74
C GLU A 4 18.26 -17.26 10.01
N SER A 5 18.41 -16.09 9.39
CA SER A 5 17.31 -15.13 9.36
C SER A 5 16.16 -15.80 8.60
N PRO A 6 14.92 -15.78 9.12
CA PRO A 6 13.78 -16.26 8.36
C PRO A 6 13.81 -15.57 6.99
N GLY A 7 13.78 -16.36 5.91
CA GLY A 7 13.57 -15.79 4.58
C GLY A 7 12.35 -14.90 4.67
N HIS A 8 12.52 -13.60 4.44
CA HIS A 8 11.38 -12.71 4.34
C HIS A 8 10.70 -13.13 3.04
N ASP A 9 9.55 -13.81 3.14
CA ASP A 9 8.64 -13.91 2.01
C ASP A 9 8.46 -12.50 1.41
N ASP A 10 8.25 -12.42 0.10
CA ASP A 10 7.97 -11.15 -0.58
C ASP A 10 7.02 -10.34 0.31
N PRO A 11 7.39 -9.12 0.76
CA PRO A 11 6.54 -8.34 1.64
C PRO A 11 5.14 -8.13 1.03
N GLY A 12 4.94 -8.26 -0.29
CA GLY A 12 3.62 -8.28 -0.92
C GLY A 12 2.79 -9.55 -0.67
N ALA A 13 3.40 -10.70 -0.39
CA ALA A 13 2.76 -12.02 -0.34
C ALA A 13 2.11 -12.38 1.01
N VAL A 14 2.51 -11.75 2.13
CA VAL A 14 2.07 -12.12 3.49
C VAL A 14 1.39 -10.98 4.27
N MET A 15 1.25 -9.79 3.67
CA MET A 15 0.60 -8.68 4.38
C MET A 15 -0.89 -9.00 4.62
N ARG A 16 -1.31 -8.91 5.88
CA ARG A 16 -2.73 -8.92 6.28
C ARG A 16 -3.18 -7.46 6.48
N PRO A 17 -3.56 -6.73 5.41
CA PRO A 17 -3.96 -5.33 5.54
C PRO A 17 -5.20 -5.20 6.43
N PHE A 18 -5.21 -4.18 7.28
CA PHE A 18 -6.36 -3.93 8.16
C PHE A 18 -7.49 -3.15 7.47
N LYS A 19 -7.14 -2.20 6.60
CA LYS A 19 -8.08 -1.35 5.86
C LYS A 19 -7.75 -1.38 4.37
N LYS A 20 -8.73 -0.99 3.54
CA LYS A 20 -8.51 -0.85 2.09
C LYS A 20 -7.39 0.13 1.74
N ARG A 21 -7.20 1.20 2.53
CA ARG A 21 -6.06 2.12 2.39
C ARG A 21 -4.72 1.41 2.56
N ASP A 22 -4.63 0.48 3.51
CA ASP A 22 -3.40 -0.27 3.77
C ASP A 22 -3.12 -1.20 2.58
N GLU A 23 -4.15 -1.93 2.12
CA GLU A 23 -4.10 -2.81 0.96
C GLU A 23 -3.64 -2.08 -0.31
N MET A 24 -4.27 -0.95 -0.66
CA MET A 24 -3.89 -0.14 -1.83
C MET A 24 -2.43 0.30 -1.76
N TRP A 25 -1.94 0.68 -0.59
CA TRP A 25 -0.55 1.10 -0.41
C TRP A 25 0.43 -0.05 -0.63
N PHE A 26 0.12 -1.23 -0.09
CA PHE A 26 0.96 -2.42 -0.25
C PHE A 26 0.95 -2.93 -1.68
N ALA A 27 -0.22 -3.00 -2.31
CA ALA A 27 -0.34 -3.36 -3.72
C ALA A 27 0.47 -2.42 -4.62
N CYS A 28 0.34 -1.10 -4.43
CA CYS A 28 1.12 -0.12 -5.19
C CYS A 28 2.64 -0.30 -4.98
N ARG A 29 3.10 -0.51 -3.74
CA ARG A 29 4.52 -0.76 -3.45
C ARG A 29 5.02 -2.06 -4.10
N ALA A 30 4.25 -3.13 -4.03
CA ALA A 30 4.60 -4.42 -4.64
C ALA A 30 4.70 -4.31 -6.17
N LEU A 31 3.84 -3.52 -6.82
CA LEU A 31 3.90 -3.27 -8.26
C LEU A 31 5.11 -2.42 -8.67
N LEU A 32 5.53 -1.50 -7.80
CA LEU A 32 6.67 -0.61 -8.04
C LEU A 32 8.03 -1.25 -7.72
N GLN A 33 8.04 -2.27 -6.86
CA GLN A 33 9.27 -2.98 -6.53
C GLN A 33 9.77 -3.72 -7.78
N PRO A 34 11.05 -3.53 -8.18
CA PRO A 34 11.64 -4.34 -9.23
C PRO A 34 11.71 -5.78 -8.76
N ASP A 35 11.52 -6.69 -9.71
CA ASP A 35 11.72 -8.11 -9.46
C ASP A 35 13.14 -8.37 -8.95
N PRO A 36 13.32 -9.09 -7.83
CA PRO A 36 14.62 -9.21 -7.18
C PRO A 36 15.65 -10.02 -7.99
N ASP A 37 15.17 -10.95 -8.83
CA ASP A 37 16.04 -11.83 -9.62
C ASP A 37 16.43 -11.20 -10.96
N THR A 38 15.50 -10.47 -11.57
CA THR A 38 15.67 -9.89 -12.92
C THR A 38 15.93 -8.38 -12.92
N GLY A 39 15.62 -7.68 -11.82
CA GLY A 39 15.69 -6.23 -11.71
C GLY A 39 14.61 -5.48 -12.50
N VAL A 40 13.70 -6.19 -13.18
CA VAL A 40 12.69 -5.59 -14.05
C VAL A 40 11.50 -5.10 -13.20
N GLY A 41 11.16 -3.82 -13.34
CA GLY A 41 9.97 -3.25 -12.71
C GLY A 41 8.68 -3.61 -13.43
N ARG A 42 7.63 -4.00 -12.69
CA ARG A 42 6.29 -4.28 -13.24
C ARG A 42 5.52 -3.01 -13.58
N LEU A 43 5.67 -1.98 -12.74
CA LEU A 43 5.06 -0.67 -12.92
C LEU A 43 6.09 0.44 -12.74
N ARG A 44 6.04 1.46 -13.60
CA ARG A 44 6.79 2.70 -13.41
C ARG A 44 5.84 3.89 -13.30
N LEU A 45 5.83 4.52 -12.12
CA LEU A 45 5.08 5.75 -11.91
C LEU A 45 5.85 6.97 -12.40
N ARG A 46 5.16 7.82 -13.15
CA ARG A 46 5.61 9.19 -13.50
C ARG A 46 4.71 10.16 -12.77
N THR A 47 5.08 10.52 -11.55
CA THR A 47 4.32 11.43 -10.68
C THR A 47 5.09 12.71 -10.44
N ASP A 48 4.41 13.74 -9.95
CA ASP A 48 5.09 14.95 -9.49
C ASP A 48 5.97 14.68 -8.26
N HIS A 49 6.84 15.64 -7.96
CA HIS A 49 7.80 15.53 -6.87
C HIS A 49 7.12 15.36 -5.49
N ASN A 50 5.98 16.02 -5.26
CA ASN A 50 5.28 15.92 -3.98
C ASN A 50 4.64 14.55 -3.82
N ALA A 51 4.04 13.99 -4.87
CA ALA A 51 3.52 12.63 -4.85
C ALA A 51 4.63 11.61 -4.55
N ALA A 52 5.82 11.76 -5.15
CA ALA A 52 6.96 10.89 -4.88
C ALA A 52 7.40 10.93 -3.41
N ILE A 53 7.48 12.13 -2.80
CA ILE A 53 7.77 12.28 -1.37
C ILE A 53 6.68 11.65 -0.51
N GLN A 54 5.41 11.87 -0.86
CA GLN A 54 4.29 11.37 -0.07
C GLN A 54 4.13 9.85 -0.15
N LEU A 55 4.51 9.20 -1.25
CA LEU A 55 4.48 7.74 -1.38
C LEU A 55 5.49 7.03 -0.44
N THR A 56 6.60 7.69 -0.14
CA THR A 56 7.67 7.15 0.73
C THR A 56 7.49 7.51 2.20
N THR A 57 6.66 8.51 2.51
CA THR A 57 6.54 9.09 3.85
C THR A 57 5.86 8.18 4.91
N PRO A 58 4.75 7.49 4.61
CA PRO A 58 4.05 6.70 5.62
C PRO A 58 4.88 5.50 6.09
N LYS A 59 4.93 5.35 7.42
CA LYS A 59 5.56 4.19 8.07
C LYS A 59 4.62 3.00 8.05
N LEU A 60 5.21 1.83 7.83
CA LEU A 60 4.56 0.54 8.07
C LEU A 60 4.56 0.25 9.57
N GLY A 61 3.47 -0.33 10.07
CA GLY A 61 3.38 -0.82 11.43
C GLY A 61 2.44 -2.01 11.52
N TYR A 62 2.18 -2.46 12.75
CA TYR A 62 1.26 -3.54 13.06
C TYR A 62 0.25 -3.07 14.10
N ASN A 63 -1.00 -3.54 14.00
CA ASN A 63 -1.97 -3.35 15.06
C ASN A 63 -1.93 -4.51 16.09
N SER A 64 -2.66 -4.38 17.20
CA SER A 64 -2.73 -5.42 18.25
C SER A 64 -3.32 -6.75 17.77
N GLY A 65 -4.05 -6.75 16.64
CA GLY A 65 -4.56 -7.96 16.01
C GLY A 65 -3.61 -8.58 14.98
N GLY A 66 -2.36 -8.12 14.90
CA GLY A 66 -1.35 -8.66 13.97
C GLY A 66 -1.56 -8.26 12.50
N HIS A 67 -2.41 -7.27 12.22
CA HIS A 67 -2.61 -6.77 10.86
C HIS A 67 -1.56 -5.71 10.53
N THR A 68 -1.12 -5.69 9.28
CA THR A 68 -0.24 -4.64 8.80
C THR A 68 -1.03 -3.37 8.52
N VAL A 69 -0.51 -2.24 8.98
CA VAL A 69 -1.14 -0.92 8.85
C VAL A 69 -0.17 0.10 8.29
N ILE A 70 -0.69 1.00 7.46
CA ILE A 70 0.00 2.21 7.03
C ILE A 70 -0.33 3.32 8.02
N GLY A 71 0.70 4.06 8.44
CA GLY A 71 0.58 5.20 9.35
C GLY A 71 -0.58 6.13 8.96
N SER A 72 -1.44 6.43 9.94
CA SER A 72 -2.60 7.30 9.74
C SER A 72 -2.18 8.75 9.51
N LYS A 73 -3.05 9.56 8.89
CA LYS A 73 -2.82 11.02 8.74
C LYS A 73 -2.55 11.69 10.09
N LYS A 74 -3.28 11.30 11.14
CA LYS A 74 -3.05 11.79 12.51
C LYS A 74 -1.65 11.42 13.02
N ALA A 75 -1.21 10.18 12.83
CA ALA A 75 0.12 9.74 13.25
C ALA A 75 1.25 10.41 12.44
N MET A 76 1.00 10.73 11.17
CA MET A 76 1.92 11.50 10.34
C MET A 76 2.02 12.96 10.80
N SER A 77 0.87 13.60 11.03
CA SER A 77 0.80 14.97 11.54
C SER A 77 1.48 15.11 12.90
N ALA A 78 1.30 14.13 13.79
CA ALA A 78 1.99 14.09 15.08
C ALA A 78 3.53 14.01 14.96
N ARG A 79 4.06 13.62 13.80
CA ARG A 79 5.49 13.58 13.48
C ARG A 79 5.96 14.81 12.69
N GLY A 80 5.12 15.83 12.52
CA GLY A 80 5.42 17.01 11.73
C GLY A 80 5.28 16.82 10.21
N MET A 81 4.73 15.70 9.75
CA MET A 81 4.52 15.44 8.32
C MET A 81 3.16 15.95 7.85
N LYS A 82 3.10 16.50 6.63
CA LYS A 82 1.83 16.83 5.97
C LYS A 82 1.05 15.57 5.57
N SER A 83 -0.24 15.73 5.33
CA SER A 83 -1.10 14.66 4.79
C SER A 83 -0.62 14.21 3.41
N PRO A 84 -0.68 12.90 3.11
CA PRO A 84 -0.18 12.35 1.85
C PRO A 84 -1.26 12.37 0.76
N ASP A 85 -1.92 13.50 0.54
CA ASP A 85 -3.12 13.56 -0.30
C ASP A 85 -2.84 13.32 -1.80
N HIS A 86 -1.68 13.72 -2.32
CA HIS A 86 -1.28 13.41 -3.70
C HIS A 86 -0.99 11.92 -3.87
N ALA A 87 -0.31 11.30 -2.89
CA ALA A 87 -0.08 9.86 -2.91
C ALA A 87 -1.41 9.09 -2.83
N GLU A 88 -2.33 9.51 -1.97
CA GLU A 88 -3.66 8.90 -1.89
C GLU A 88 -4.45 9.06 -3.19
N ALA A 89 -4.32 10.20 -3.89
CA ALA A 89 -4.92 10.38 -5.21
C ALA A 89 -4.35 9.40 -6.25
N VAL A 90 -3.03 9.15 -6.25
CA VAL A 90 -2.41 8.14 -7.12
C VAL A 90 -2.95 6.73 -6.83
N LEU A 91 -3.11 6.37 -5.56
CA LEU A 91 -3.64 5.07 -5.15
C LEU A 91 -5.10 4.89 -5.58
N LEU A 92 -5.92 5.95 -5.44
CA LEU A 92 -7.32 5.91 -5.85
C LEU A 92 -7.50 5.92 -7.37
N ALA A 93 -6.60 6.58 -8.11
CA ALA A 93 -6.68 6.67 -9.57
C ALA A 93 -6.53 5.31 -10.27
N VAL A 94 -5.85 4.35 -9.63
CA VAL A 94 -5.66 2.98 -10.14
C VAL A 94 -6.59 1.97 -9.47
N TYR A 95 -7.41 2.40 -8.52
CA TYR A 95 -8.29 1.52 -7.78
C TYR A 95 -9.63 1.38 -8.48
N GLU A 96 -9.93 0.17 -8.93
CA GLU A 96 -11.25 -0.21 -9.40
C GLU A 96 -12.09 -0.73 -8.23
N LEU A 97 -13.28 -0.16 -8.07
CA LEU A 97 -14.24 -0.63 -7.07
C LEU A 97 -14.74 -2.02 -7.48
N GLU A 98 -14.76 -2.96 -6.52
CA GLU A 98 -15.51 -4.20 -6.74
C GLU A 98 -16.96 -3.84 -7.09
N PRO A 99 -17.56 -4.52 -8.09
CA PRO A 99 -18.96 -4.32 -8.42
C PRO A 99 -19.79 -4.50 -7.16
N ILE A 100 -20.54 -3.46 -6.79
CA ILE A 100 -21.46 -3.55 -5.65
C ILE A 100 -22.59 -4.49 -6.09
N ILE A 101 -22.44 -5.79 -5.84
CA ILE A 101 -23.51 -6.75 -6.04
C ILE A 101 -24.55 -6.45 -4.97
N ARG A 102 -25.53 -5.61 -5.31
CA ARG A 102 -26.71 -5.42 -4.47
C ARG A 102 -27.41 -6.76 -4.37
N ARG A 103 -27.49 -7.33 -3.16
CA ARG A 103 -28.39 -8.46 -2.89
C ARG A 103 -29.81 -8.01 -3.24
N GLY A 104 -30.30 -8.41 -4.42
CA GLY A 104 -31.66 -8.17 -4.90
C GLY A 104 -31.85 -7.20 -6.07
N GLY A 105 -30.81 -6.70 -6.73
CA GLY A 105 -30.98 -5.83 -7.91
C GLY A 105 -29.80 -5.92 -8.86
N GLY A 106 -30.10 -6.11 -10.14
CA GLY A 106 -29.14 -6.41 -11.20
C GLY A 106 -27.91 -5.51 -11.27
N LEU A 107 -26.87 -6.07 -11.91
CA LEU A 107 -25.56 -5.47 -12.12
C LEU A 107 -25.69 -4.04 -12.68
N LEU A 108 -25.19 -3.04 -11.95
CA LEU A 108 -24.89 -1.73 -12.51
C LEU A 108 -23.48 -1.78 -13.06
N VAL A 109 -23.38 -1.73 -14.39
CA VAL A 109 -22.14 -1.55 -15.16
C VAL A 109 -21.69 -0.10 -15.04
#